data_AF-A0A5M4AHU2-F1
#
_entry.id   AF-A0A5M4AHU2-F1
#
_cell.length_a   1.000
_cell.length_b   1.000
_cell.length_c   1.000
_cell.angle_alpha   90.00
_cell.angle_beta   90.00
_cell.angle_gamma   90.00
#
_symmetry.space_group_name_H-M   'P 1'
#
loop_
_entity.id
_entity.type
_entity.pdbx_description
1 polymer ?
#
loop_
_entity_poly.entity_id
_entity_poly.type
_entity_poly.pdbx_seq_one_letter_code
_entity_poly.pdbx_strand_id
1 'polypeptide(L)'
;MMNEQHITERLWEFHLGNLSEEENRQMEAHLEACESCLRESEVVKRAVQEIAVERSQEVPPFLYTRIQGRLESVRKPAPLWKRTLVTSLGTILLLVSIWGGVKLGTMDVRQTSGTSVENPMGNLAINEMVNEPIEGYLFDFK
;
A
#
# COMPACT_ATOMS: atom_id res chain seq x y z
N MET A 1 47.70 1.99 20.33
CA MET A 1 47.31 0.90 21.24
C MET A 1 45.80 0.80 21.20
N MET A 2 45.28 -0.30 20.63
CA MET A 2 43.83 -0.55 20.59
C MET A 2 43.37 -0.90 22.02
N ASN A 3 42.31 -0.27 22.49
CA ASN A 3 41.74 -0.52 23.81
C ASN A 3 40.90 -1.81 23.77
N GLU A 4 40.83 -2.58 24.86
CA GLU A 4 40.13 -3.88 24.91
C GLU A 4 38.67 -3.76 24.45
N GLN A 5 37.98 -2.68 24.82
CA GLN A 5 36.59 -2.41 24.40
C GLN A 5 36.43 -2.20 22.89
N HIS A 6 37.45 -1.65 22.22
CA HIS A 6 37.41 -1.39 20.78
C HIS A 6 37.72 -2.65 19.97
N ILE A 7 38.43 -3.61 20.57
CA ILE A 7 38.72 -4.91 19.96
C ILE A 7 37.44 -5.74 19.89
N THR A 8 36.71 -5.84 21.00
CA THR A 8 35.53 -6.72 21.12
C THR A 8 34.39 -6.32 20.19
N GLU A 9 34.17 -5.01 19.99
CA GLU A 9 33.19 -4.49 19.04
C GLU A 9 33.54 -4.84 17.58
N ARG A 10 34.84 -4.92 17.26
CA ARG A 10 35.34 -5.13 15.88
C ARG A 10 35.66 -6.58 15.52
N LEU A 11 35.54 -7.52 16.46
CA LEU A 11 35.74 -8.95 16.21
C LEU A 11 34.83 -9.49 15.09
N TRP A 12 33.60 -8.97 15.00
CA TRP A 12 32.65 -9.35 13.97
C TRP A 12 33.09 -8.94 12.57
N GLU A 13 33.56 -7.69 12.43
CA GLU A 13 34.09 -7.18 11.16
C GLU A 13 35.33 -7.95 10.72
N PHE A 14 36.16 -8.37 11.69
CA PHE A 14 37.39 -9.13 11.46
C PHE A 14 37.07 -10.50 10.85
N HIS A 15 36.15 -11.23 11.46
CA HIS A 15 35.74 -12.54 10.94
C HIS A 15 34.92 -12.48 9.65
N LEU A 16 34.26 -11.34 9.36
CA LEU A 16 33.59 -11.09 8.08
C LEU A 16 34.52 -10.59 6.96
N GLY A 17 35.78 -10.25 7.28
CA GLY A 17 36.75 -9.73 6.30
C GLY A 17 36.49 -8.28 5.86
N ASN A 18 35.83 -7.48 6.69
CA ASN A 18 35.44 -6.10 6.37
C ASN A 18 36.43 -5.03 6.87
N LEU A 19 37.52 -5.42 7.53
CA LEU A 19 38.58 -4.48 7.95
C LEU A 19 39.63 -4.26 6.87
N SER A 20 40.29 -3.11 6.94
CA SER A 20 41.47 -2.83 6.12
C SER A 20 42.67 -3.71 6.53
N GLU A 21 43.62 -3.88 5.62
CA GLU A 21 44.82 -4.71 5.82
C GLU A 21 45.71 -4.24 6.99
N GLU A 22 45.69 -2.93 7.29
CA GLU A 22 46.40 -2.36 8.44
C GLU A 22 45.69 -2.70 9.76
N GLU A 23 44.36 -2.60 9.79
CA GLU A 23 43.57 -2.93 10.98
C GLU A 23 43.58 -4.43 11.28
N ASN A 24 43.61 -5.28 10.24
CA ASN A 24 43.76 -6.73 10.40
C ASN A 24 45.08 -7.09 11.09
N ARG A 25 46.21 -6.51 10.66
CA ARG A 25 47.52 -6.76 11.29
C ARG A 25 47.54 -6.31 12.76
N GLN A 26 46.90 -5.17 13.07
CA GLN A 26 46.80 -4.70 14.46
C GLN A 26 45.90 -5.60 15.32
N MET A 27 44.83 -6.14 14.74
CA MET A 27 43.93 -7.09 15.39
C MET A 27 44.64 -8.42 15.67
N GLU A 28 45.33 -8.99 14.68
CA GLU A 28 46.12 -10.22 14.83
C GLU A 28 47.17 -10.08 15.93
N ALA A 29 47.94 -8.99 15.91
CA ALA A 29 48.95 -8.72 16.94
C ALA A 29 48.34 -8.60 18.35
N HIS A 30 47.12 -8.06 18.47
CA HIS A 30 46.44 -7.97 19.76
C HIS A 30 45.89 -9.34 20.22
N LEU A 31 45.33 -10.13 19.30
CA LEU A 31 44.82 -11.47 19.60
C LEU A 31 45.94 -12.45 20.01
N GLU A 32 47.14 -12.29 19.46
CA GLU A 32 48.33 -13.04 19.90
C GLU A 32 48.79 -12.63 21.31
N ALA A 33 48.61 -11.36 21.69
CA ALA A 33 49.06 -10.83 22.96
C ALA A 33 48.03 -10.98 24.10
N CYS A 34 46.74 -11.13 23.80
CA CYS A 34 45.65 -11.08 24.76
C CYS A 34 44.75 -12.33 24.71
N GLU A 35 44.91 -13.22 25.70
CA GLU A 35 44.17 -14.48 25.76
C GLU A 35 42.64 -14.30 25.95
N SER A 36 42.21 -13.26 26.65
CA SER A 36 40.78 -12.97 26.83
C SER A 36 40.11 -12.59 25.52
N CYS A 37 40.71 -11.69 24.74
CA CYS A 37 40.22 -11.29 23.43
C CYS A 37 40.29 -12.45 22.43
N LEU A 38 41.31 -13.32 22.51
CA LEU A 38 41.39 -14.53 21.70
C LEU A 38 40.18 -15.46 21.96
N ARG A 39 39.85 -15.70 23.23
CA ARG A 39 38.72 -16.56 23.60
C ARG A 39 37.39 -16.01 23.11
N GLU A 40 37.20 -14.69 23.17
CA GLU A 40 36.01 -14.04 22.61
C GLU A 40 35.98 -14.12 21.08
N SER A 41 37.14 -13.95 20.42
CA SER A 41 37.23 -14.11 18.96
C SER A 41 36.82 -15.51 18.50
N GLU A 42 37.14 -16.56 19.27
CA GLU A 42 36.74 -17.93 18.93
C GLU A 42 35.21 -18.11 18.97
N VAL A 43 34.53 -17.46 19.93
CA VAL A 43 33.06 -17.49 20.01
C VAL A 43 32.44 -16.81 18.79
N VAL A 44 32.94 -15.63 18.42
CA VAL A 44 32.47 -14.88 17.24
C VAL A 44 32.75 -15.67 15.96
N LYS A 45 33.94 -16.27 15.83
CA LYS A 45 34.32 -17.10 14.68
C LYS A 45 33.35 -18.26 14.47
N ARG A 46 32.95 -18.96 15.53
CA ARG A 46 31.97 -20.06 15.43
C ARG A 46 30.61 -19.57 14.94
N ALA A 47 30.12 -18.45 15.48
CA ALA A 47 28.85 -17.86 15.05
C ALA A 47 28.87 -17.46 13.57
N VAL A 48 29.95 -16.82 13.10
CA VAL A 48 30.12 -16.46 11.69
C VAL A 48 30.17 -17.70 10.79
N GLN A 49 30.86 -18.77 11.23
CA GLN A 49 30.91 -20.03 10.48
C GLN A 49 29.54 -20.71 10.35
N GLU A 50 28.75 -20.73 11.42
CA GLU A 50 27.39 -21.28 11.41
C GLU A 50 26.49 -20.51 10.43
N ILE A 51 26.54 -19.18 10.47
CA ILE A 51 25.83 -18.32 9.51
C ILE A 51 26.29 -18.57 8.08
N ALA A 52 27.59 -18.74 7.85
CA ALA A 52 28.12 -19.04 6.52
C ALA A 52 27.60 -20.38 5.98
N VAL A 53 27.47 -21.40 6.84
CA VAL A 53 26.90 -22.71 6.49
C VAL A 53 25.41 -22.57 6.13
N GLU A 54 24.61 -21.85 6.92
CA GLU A 54 23.20 -21.61 6.59
C GLU A 54 23.03 -20.80 5.30
N ARG A 55 23.87 -19.78 5.11
CA ARG A 55 23.86 -18.91 3.91
C ARG A 55 24.33 -19.63 2.65
N SER A 56 25.08 -20.73 2.79
CA SER A 56 25.54 -21.55 1.67
C SER A 56 24.43 -22.37 1.01
N GLN A 57 23.18 -22.27 1.50
CA GLN A 57 22.02 -22.79 0.77
C GLN A 57 22.05 -22.29 -0.68
N GLU A 58 22.10 -23.25 -1.60
CA GLU A 58 22.18 -23.01 -3.03
C GLU A 58 21.11 -21.99 -3.43
N VAL A 59 21.55 -20.88 -4.04
CA VAL A 59 20.62 -19.90 -4.59
C VAL A 59 19.69 -20.65 -5.54
N PRO A 60 18.37 -20.62 -5.32
CA PRO A 60 17.46 -21.43 -6.12
C PRO A 60 17.64 -21.08 -7.59
N PRO A 61 17.68 -22.09 -8.48
CA PRO A 61 17.91 -21.86 -9.89
C PRO A 61 16.84 -20.87 -10.40
N PHE A 62 17.27 -19.94 -11.27
CA PHE A 62 16.40 -18.91 -11.87
C PHE A 62 15.88 -17.82 -10.90
N LEU A 63 16.44 -17.68 -9.68
CA LEU A 63 16.10 -16.55 -8.80
C LEU A 63 16.37 -15.20 -9.48
N TYR A 64 17.52 -15.07 -10.13
CA TYR A 64 17.91 -13.86 -10.87
C TYR A 64 16.91 -13.51 -11.97
N THR A 65 16.53 -14.48 -12.81
CA THR A 65 15.59 -14.25 -13.92
C THR A 65 14.19 -13.92 -13.41
N ARG A 66 13.75 -14.54 -12.32
CA ARG A 66 12.46 -14.21 -11.66
C ARG A 66 12.46 -12.78 -11.13
N ILE A 67 13.55 -12.34 -10.50
CA ILE A 67 13.69 -10.96 -10.01
C ILE A 67 13.70 -9.99 -11.20
N GLN A 68 14.51 -10.25 -12.22
CA GLN A 68 14.60 -9.41 -13.42
C GLN A 68 13.25 -9.26 -14.12
N GLY A 69 12.49 -10.35 -14.27
CA GLY A 69 11.16 -10.31 -14.86
C GLY A 69 10.17 -9.45 -14.07
N ARG A 70 10.22 -9.48 -12.73
CA ARG A 70 9.40 -8.61 -11.88
C ARG A 70 9.79 -7.14 -12.05
N LEU A 71 11.07 -6.80 -12.04
CA LEU A 71 11.51 -5.42 -12.26
C LEU A 71 11.11 -4.90 -13.64
N GLU A 72 11.20 -5.73 -14.67
CA GLU A 72 10.86 -5.32 -16.03
C GLU A 72 9.36 -5.09 -16.22
N SER A 73 8.51 -5.86 -15.53
CA SER A 73 7.06 -5.64 -15.51
C SER A 73 6.67 -4.31 -14.85
N VAL A 74 7.39 -3.90 -13.79
CA VAL A 74 7.16 -2.62 -13.10
C VAL A 74 7.71 -1.45 -13.93
N ARG A 75 8.80 -1.66 -14.67
CA ARG A 75 9.46 -0.62 -15.48
C ARG A 75 8.75 -0.32 -16.79
N LYS A 76 7.85 -1.19 -17.26
CA LYS A 76 7.04 -0.93 -18.47
C LYS A 76 5.76 -0.18 -18.05
N PRO A 77 5.72 1.17 -18.12
CA PRO A 77 4.48 1.89 -17.88
C PRO A 77 3.42 1.37 -18.85
N ALA A 78 2.22 1.09 -18.34
CA ALA A 78 1.08 0.76 -19.17
C ALA A 78 0.94 1.84 -20.26
N PRO A 79 0.71 1.46 -21.52
CA PRO A 79 0.86 2.41 -22.60
C PRO A 79 -0.24 3.48 -22.47
N LEU A 80 0.17 4.75 -22.52
CA LEU A 80 -0.65 5.92 -22.16
C LEU A 80 -1.97 6.00 -22.96
N TRP A 81 -1.96 5.53 -24.21
CA TRP A 81 -3.14 5.42 -25.07
C TRP A 81 -4.29 4.57 -24.49
N LYS A 82 -4.00 3.50 -23.73
CA LYS A 82 -5.04 2.67 -23.10
C LYS A 82 -5.74 3.44 -21.99
N ARG A 83 -4.99 4.26 -21.25
CA ARG A 83 -5.53 5.08 -20.15
C ARG A 83 -6.38 6.23 -20.68
N THR A 84 -5.95 6.90 -21.75
CA THR A 84 -6.73 7.99 -22.36
C THR A 84 -8.00 7.47 -23.05
N LEU A 85 -7.94 6.30 -23.71
CA LEU A 85 -9.10 5.70 -24.37
C LEU A 85 -10.21 5.29 -23.38
N VAL A 86 -9.84 4.69 -22.24
CA VAL A 86 -10.84 4.30 -21.22
C VAL A 86 -11.47 5.52 -20.57
N THR A 87 -10.66 6.56 -20.29
CA THR A 87 -11.16 7.78 -19.64
C THR A 87 -12.06 8.59 -20.59
N SER A 88 -11.71 8.69 -21.87
CA SER A 88 -12.52 9.44 -22.86
C SER A 88 -13.84 8.74 -23.18
N LEU A 89 -13.84 7.40 -23.26
CA LEU A 89 -15.07 6.65 -23.54
C LEU A 89 -16.09 6.83 -22.41
N GLY A 90 -15.66 6.80 -21.15
CA GLY A 90 -16.54 7.01 -20.00
C GLY A 90 -17.20 8.39 -19.97
N THR A 91 -16.47 9.45 -20.28
CA THR A 91 -17.02 10.81 -20.29
C THR A 91 -17.97 11.05 -21.46
N ILE A 92 -17.67 10.51 -22.65
CA ILE A 92 -18.57 10.60 -23.81
C ILE A 92 -19.90 9.90 -23.52
N LEU A 93 -19.86 8.70 -22.95
CA LEU A 93 -21.08 7.93 -22.63
C LEU A 93 -21.94 8.69 -21.61
N LEU A 94 -21.32 9.30 -20.60
CA LEU A 94 -21.99 10.14 -19.62
C LEU A 94 -22.67 11.35 -20.28
N LEU A 95 -21.96 12.07 -21.16
CA LEU A 95 -22.53 13.22 -21.89
C LEU A 95 -23.68 12.83 -22.81
N VAL A 96 -23.57 11.72 -23.54
CA VAL A 96 -24.65 11.18 -24.39
C VAL A 96 -25.87 10.80 -23.55
N SER A 97 -25.65 10.24 -22.36
CA SER A 97 -26.73 9.85 -21.45
C SER A 97 -27.49 11.06 -20.90
N ILE A 98 -26.76 12.11 -20.50
CA ILE A 98 -27.36 13.38 -20.05
C ILE A 98 -28.12 14.04 -21.19
N TRP A 99 -27.48 14.21 -22.36
CA TRP A 99 -28.10 14.87 -23.50
C TRP A 99 -29.32 14.11 -24.02
N GLY A 100 -29.21 12.78 -24.12
CA GLY A 100 -30.31 11.89 -24.47
C GLY A 100 -31.45 11.99 -23.46
N GLY A 101 -31.16 11.92 -22.16
CA GLY A 101 -32.16 12.06 -21.09
C GLY A 101 -32.89 13.40 -21.14
N VAL A 102 -32.17 14.51 -21.34
CA VAL A 102 -32.78 15.85 -21.47
C VAL A 102 -33.65 15.96 -22.71
N LYS A 103 -33.21 15.43 -23.86
CA LYS A 103 -33.96 15.52 -25.11
C LYS A 103 -35.21 14.63 -25.07
N LEU A 104 -35.13 13.43 -24.50
CA LEU A 104 -36.32 12.58 -24.32
C LEU A 104 -37.30 13.20 -23.31
N GLY A 105 -36.82 13.71 -22.18
CA GLY A 105 -37.68 14.34 -21.17
C GLY A 105 -38.37 15.62 -21.66
N THR A 106 -37.75 16.38 -22.57
CA THR A 106 -38.36 17.59 -23.16
C THR A 106 -39.33 17.31 -24.30
N MET A 107 -39.33 16.10 -24.89
CA MET A 107 -40.34 15.70 -25.87
C MET A 107 -41.69 15.33 -25.24
N ASP A 108 -41.70 14.93 -23.96
CA ASP A 108 -42.93 14.71 -23.19
C ASP A 108 -43.50 16.01 -22.58
N VAL A 109 -42.65 17.04 -22.41
CA VAL A 109 -43.05 18.36 -21.88
C VAL A 109 -43.54 19.29 -23.01
N ARG A 110 -44.39 18.77 -23.90
CA ARG A 110 -45.11 19.62 -24.88
C ARG A 110 -46.63 19.45 -24.82
N GLN A 111 -47.18 18.81 -23.76
CA GLN A 111 -48.63 18.71 -23.56
C GLN A 111 -49.14 18.90 -22.12
N THR A 112 -48.40 19.54 -21.20
CA THR A 112 -48.95 19.85 -19.87
C THR A 112 -48.71 21.29 -19.43
N SER A 113 -49.18 22.23 -20.24
CA SER A 113 -49.59 23.54 -19.73
C SER A 113 -51.11 23.64 -19.86
N GLY A 114 -51.80 23.42 -18.73
CA GLY A 114 -53.18 23.88 -18.55
C GLY A 114 -54.29 22.84 -18.72
N THR A 115 -54.35 21.84 -17.84
CA THR A 115 -55.58 21.49 -17.11
C THR A 115 -55.19 20.59 -15.95
N SER A 116 -55.34 21.14 -14.75
CA SER A 116 -55.25 20.42 -13.48
C SER A 116 -56.33 19.33 -13.44
N VAL A 117 -55.93 18.07 -13.57
CA VAL A 117 -56.74 16.92 -13.12
C VAL A 117 -55.81 15.91 -12.43
N GLU A 118 -55.71 16.07 -11.12
CA GLU A 118 -55.74 15.00 -10.10
C GLU A 118 -55.26 13.61 -10.54
N ASN A 119 -54.02 13.24 -10.20
CA ASN A 119 -53.56 11.85 -10.20
C ASN A 119 -53.56 11.33 -8.74
N PRO A 120 -54.49 10.43 -8.36
CA PRO A 120 -54.77 10.02 -6.98
C PRO A 120 -53.82 8.93 -6.42
N MET A 121 -52.56 8.87 -6.85
CA MET A 121 -51.65 7.78 -6.42
C MET A 121 -50.22 8.23 -6.08
N GLY A 122 -50.07 9.48 -5.61
CA GLY A 122 -48.81 10.01 -5.05
C GLY A 122 -48.93 10.50 -3.60
N ASN A 123 -50.13 10.43 -3.00
CA ASN A 123 -50.46 11.07 -1.73
C ASN A 123 -50.89 10.03 -0.66
N LEU A 124 -50.15 8.94 -0.51
CA LEU A 124 -50.55 7.83 0.37
C LEU A 124 -49.50 7.38 1.39
N ALA A 125 -48.38 8.12 1.56
CA ALA A 125 -47.40 7.74 2.58
C ALA A 125 -46.75 8.89 3.39
N ILE A 126 -47.02 10.16 3.05
CA ILE A 126 -46.41 11.31 3.77
C ILE A 126 -47.48 12.28 4.33
N ASN A 127 -48.78 12.03 4.08
CA ASN A 127 -49.86 12.97 4.42
C ASN A 127 -50.67 12.57 5.66
N GLU A 128 -50.31 11.51 6.38
CA GLU A 128 -50.93 11.22 7.69
C GLU A 128 -50.47 12.23 8.76
N MET A 129 -49.28 12.84 8.63
CA MET A 129 -48.79 13.85 9.58
C MET A 129 -49.47 15.22 9.43
N VAL A 130 -50.23 15.43 8.35
CA VAL A 130 -50.95 16.69 8.05
C VAL A 130 -52.43 16.60 8.46
N ASN A 131 -52.97 15.39 8.56
CA ASN A 131 -54.40 15.17 8.85
C ASN A 131 -54.71 14.95 10.34
N GLU A 132 -53.70 14.89 11.22
CA GLU A 132 -53.95 14.97 12.66
C GLU A 132 -54.01 16.45 13.09
N PRO A 133 -55.15 16.94 13.62
CA PRO A 133 -55.17 18.27 14.21
C PRO A 133 -54.28 18.25 15.45
N ILE A 134 -53.22 19.06 15.45
CA ILE A 134 -52.29 19.30 16.57
C ILE A 134 -53.07 19.68 17.87
N GLU A 135 -54.30 20.16 17.68
CA GLU A 135 -55.26 20.55 18.69
C GLU A 135 -55.75 19.38 19.56
N GLY A 136 -55.67 18.13 19.08
CA GLY A 136 -55.98 16.94 19.88
C GLY A 136 -54.96 16.64 20.99
N TYR A 137 -53.70 17.05 20.83
CA TYR A 137 -52.64 16.84 21.83
C TYR A 137 -52.48 18.01 22.80
N LEU A 138 -52.96 19.21 22.44
CA LEU A 138 -52.79 20.42 23.25
C LEU A 138 -53.89 20.58 24.32
N PHE A 139 -55.06 19.96 24.13
CA PHE A 139 -56.21 20.09 25.04
C PHE A 139 -56.51 18.85 25.90
N ASP A 140 -55.72 17.78 25.82
CA ASP A 140 -55.84 16.62 26.72
C ASP A 140 -54.99 16.79 27.98
N PHE A 141 -55.34 17.81 28.77
CA PHE A 141 -54.97 17.87 30.18
C PHE A 141 -56.26 18.01 30.98
N LYS A 142 -56.95 16.88 31.26
CA LYS A 142 -57.53 16.52 32.56
C LYS A 142 -58.52 15.36 32.44
#